data_AF-A0A2T9JDV6-F1
#
_entry.id   AF-A0A2T9JDV6-F1
#
_cell.length_a   1.000
_cell.length_b   1.000
_cell.length_c   1.000
_cell.angle_alpha   90.00
_cell.angle_beta   90.00
_cell.angle_gamma   90.00
#
_symmetry.space_group_name_H-M   'P 1'
#
loop_
_entity.id
_entity.type
_entity.pdbx_description
1 polymer ?
#
loop_
_entity_poly.entity_id
_entity_poly.type
_entity_poly.pdbx_seq_one_letter_code
_entity_poly.pdbx_strand_id
1 'polypeptide(L)'
;MGDAPEDAPSGPFGRRGVSDAELSTPSVLHSDFQPPSIRARLHVLCALYAHTPSPSRRLELLDSLEGQVLELAHLMALDLLNNGWRPEPGRDAA
;
A
#
# COMPACT_ATOMS: atom_id res chain seq x y z
N MET A 1 -46.87 0.03 -53.64
CA MET A 1 -47.55 -0.76 -52.58
C MET A 1 -46.72 -2.03 -52.38
N GLY A 2 -46.17 -2.25 -51.17
CA GLY A 2 -45.36 -3.43 -50.78
C GLY A 2 -43.86 -3.17 -50.92
N ASP A 3 -43.17 -2.52 -49.98
CA ASP A 3 -42.77 -2.92 -48.61
C ASP A 3 -41.61 -3.93 -48.59
N ALA A 4 -40.50 -3.51 -47.97
CA ALA A 4 -39.27 -4.30 -47.84
C ALA A 4 -39.44 -5.43 -46.82
N PRO A 5 -38.50 -6.39 -46.78
CA PRO A 5 -37.81 -6.57 -45.51
C PRO A 5 -36.28 -6.60 -45.65
N GLU A 6 -35.65 -5.87 -44.74
CA GLU A 6 -34.26 -6.02 -44.29
C GLU A 6 -33.96 -7.48 -43.93
N ASP A 7 -32.80 -7.98 -44.34
CA ASP A 7 -32.10 -8.96 -43.50
C ASP A 7 -30.58 -8.77 -43.57
N ALA A 8 -30.09 -8.22 -42.45
CA ALA A 8 -28.75 -7.99 -41.90
C ALA A 8 -27.47 -8.12 -42.79
N PRO A 9 -26.61 -7.08 -42.83
CA PRO A 9 -25.19 -7.28 -43.09
C PRO A 9 -24.53 -7.96 -41.89
N SER A 10 -23.83 -9.07 -42.16
CA SER A 10 -22.97 -9.77 -41.21
C SER A 10 -22.00 -8.77 -40.54
N GLY A 11 -22.23 -8.49 -39.26
CA GLY A 11 -21.33 -7.66 -38.46
C GLY A 11 -19.94 -8.28 -38.32
N PRO A 12 -18.91 -7.49 -37.96
CA PRO A 12 -17.52 -7.93 -37.91
C PRO A 12 -17.20 -8.90 -36.75
N PHE A 13 -18.21 -9.38 -36.02
CA PHE A 13 -18.05 -10.31 -34.92
C PHE A 13 -18.00 -11.76 -35.40
N GLY A 14 -17.19 -12.02 -36.43
CA GLY A 14 -16.69 -13.36 -36.68
C GLY A 14 -15.97 -13.83 -35.42
N ARG A 15 -16.53 -14.83 -34.75
CA ARG A 15 -15.91 -15.55 -33.63
C ARG A 15 -14.54 -16.06 -34.08
N ARG A 16 -13.51 -15.24 -33.89
CA ARG A 16 -12.13 -15.69 -33.86
C ARG A 16 -11.96 -16.38 -32.52
N GLY A 17 -11.76 -17.70 -32.55
CA GLY A 17 -11.39 -18.46 -31.37
C GLY A 17 -10.20 -17.77 -30.71
N VAL A 18 -10.44 -17.18 -29.54
CA VAL A 18 -9.38 -16.77 -28.63
C VAL A 18 -8.81 -18.07 -28.10
N SER A 19 -7.65 -18.44 -28.65
CA SER A 19 -6.81 -19.48 -28.09
C SER A 19 -6.59 -19.15 -26.62
N ASP A 20 -6.87 -20.10 -25.73
CA ASP A 20 -6.66 -20.04 -24.26
C ASP A 20 -5.16 -19.99 -23.87
N ALA A 21 -4.34 -19.28 -24.64
CA ALA A 21 -2.96 -19.01 -24.36
C ALA A 21 -2.81 -17.50 -24.21
N GLU A 22 -2.27 -17.06 -23.07
CA GLU A 22 -1.98 -15.67 -22.69
C GLU A 22 -3.01 -14.94 -21.81
N LEU A 23 -3.87 -15.67 -21.09
CA LEU A 23 -4.25 -15.24 -19.74
C LEU A 23 -3.14 -15.67 -18.76
N SER A 24 -1.92 -15.19 -19.00
CA SER A 24 -0.88 -15.20 -17.97
C SER A 24 -1.29 -14.17 -16.94
N THR A 25 -2.08 -14.61 -15.97
CA THR A 25 -2.30 -13.87 -14.73
C THR A 25 -0.93 -13.52 -14.17
N PRO A 26 -0.60 -12.23 -13.95
CA PRO A 26 0.65 -11.88 -13.29
C PRO A 26 0.62 -12.59 -11.93
N SER A 27 1.56 -13.51 -11.74
CA SER A 27 1.67 -14.30 -10.52
C SER A 27 1.92 -13.35 -9.34
N VAL A 28 0.85 -13.02 -8.61
CA VAL A 28 0.89 -12.25 -7.35
C VAL A 28 1.77 -12.95 -6.31
N LEU A 29 2.07 -14.24 -6.52
CA LEU A 29 2.93 -15.07 -5.68
C LEU A 29 4.43 -14.78 -5.84
N HIS A 30 4.82 -13.97 -6.85
CA HIS A 30 6.20 -13.47 -7.04
C HIS A 30 6.18 -11.95 -7.05
N SER A 31 5.68 -11.35 -5.96
CA SER A 31 5.81 -9.92 -5.76
C SER A 31 7.24 -9.61 -5.30
N ASP A 32 8.07 -9.08 -6.21
CA ASP A 32 9.36 -8.44 -5.88
C ASP A 32 9.18 -7.11 -5.13
N PHE A 33 8.00 -6.89 -4.54
CA PHE A 33 7.71 -5.68 -3.78
C PHE A 33 8.58 -5.66 -2.54
N GLN A 34 9.73 -5.02 -2.68
CA GLN A 34 10.53 -4.60 -1.55
C GLN A 34 9.79 -3.43 -0.90
N PRO A 35 9.36 -3.55 0.37
CA PRO A 35 8.69 -2.46 1.05
C PRO A 35 9.57 -1.21 0.96
N PRO A 36 9.02 -0.03 0.65
CA PRO A 36 9.80 1.20 0.56
C PRO A 36 10.62 1.39 1.85
N SER A 37 11.87 1.84 1.70
CA SER A 37 12.75 2.09 2.84
C SER A 37 12.08 3.01 3.87
N ILE A 38 12.46 2.88 5.15
CA ILE A 38 11.90 3.72 6.23
C ILE A 38 11.95 5.21 5.85
N ARG A 39 13.08 5.66 5.27
CA ARG A 39 13.26 7.03 4.80
C ARG A 39 12.22 7.42 3.74
N ALA A 40 11.99 6.58 2.74
CA ALA A 40 11.00 6.83 1.70
C ALA A 40 9.57 6.91 2.30
N ARG A 41 9.23 6.02 3.24
CA ARG A 41 7.93 6.03 3.92
C ARG A 41 7.72 7.30 4.74
N LEU A 42 8.73 7.74 5.48
CA LEU A 42 8.68 9.01 6.22
C LEU A 42 8.49 10.21 5.30
N HIS A 43 9.23 10.28 4.18
CA HIS A 43 9.04 11.36 3.20
C HIS A 43 7.61 11.41 2.65
N VAL A 44 7.02 10.25 2.36
CA VAL A 44 5.61 10.17 1.90
C VAL A 44 4.66 10.68 2.97
N LEU A 45 4.84 10.28 4.23
CA LEU A 45 4.00 10.77 5.35
C LEU A 45 4.13 12.29 5.55
N CYS A 46 5.35 12.83 5.49
CA CYS A 46 5.59 14.28 5.57
C CYS A 46 4.93 15.03 4.40
N ALA A 47 5.03 14.49 3.18
CA ALA A 47 4.39 15.08 2.01
C ALA A 47 2.85 15.04 2.13
N LEU A 48 2.29 13.90 2.55
CA LEU A 48 0.85 13.75 2.80
C LEU A 48 0.37 14.76 3.85
N TYR A 49 1.09 14.92 4.96
CA TYR A 49 0.77 15.91 5.98
C TYR A 49 0.78 17.34 5.42
N ALA A 50 1.83 17.72 4.68
CA ALA A 50 1.98 19.06 4.11
C ALA A 50 0.89 19.39 3.07
N HIS A 51 0.44 18.39 2.31
CA HIS A 51 -0.55 18.55 1.25
C HIS A 51 -1.99 18.23 1.68
N THR A 52 -2.23 17.86 2.94
CA THR A 52 -3.59 17.59 3.45
C THR A 52 -4.24 18.89 3.91
N PRO A 53 -5.31 19.37 3.25
CA PRO A 53 -5.94 20.65 3.59
C PRO A 53 -6.80 20.58 4.85
N SER A 54 -7.35 19.40 5.18
CA SER A 54 -8.19 19.21 6.37
C SER A 54 -7.35 19.14 7.64
N PRO A 55 -7.56 20.03 8.63
CA PRO A 55 -6.86 19.97 9.92
C PRO A 55 -7.09 18.65 10.67
N SER A 56 -8.32 18.14 10.70
CA SER A 56 -8.66 16.89 11.38
C SER A 56 -7.89 15.71 10.77
N ARG A 57 -7.82 15.66 9.44
CA ARG A 57 -7.11 14.59 8.74
C ARG A 57 -5.59 14.67 8.92
N ARG A 58 -5.04 15.87 9.13
CA ARG A 58 -3.63 16.04 9.51
C ARG A 58 -3.35 15.47 10.90
N LEU A 59 -4.26 15.64 11.86
CA LEU A 59 -4.13 15.05 13.20
C LEU A 59 -4.20 13.52 13.14
N GLU A 60 -5.16 12.96 12.40
CA GLU A 60 -5.26 11.50 12.21
C GLU A 60 -3.97 10.88 11.63
N LEU A 61 -3.31 11.57 10.70
CA LEU A 61 -2.02 11.15 10.15
C LEU A 61 -0.90 11.18 11.19
N LEU A 62 -0.89 12.18 12.07
CA LEU A 62 0.09 12.28 13.16
C LEU A 62 -0.16 11.20 14.21
N ASP A 63 -1.41 10.97 14.61
CA ASP A 63 -1.79 9.92 15.57
C ASP A 63 -1.37 8.54 15.06
N SER A 64 -1.58 8.28 13.75
CA SER A 64 -1.15 7.04 13.13
C SER A 64 0.38 6.88 13.12
N LEU A 65 1.12 7.96 12.87
CA LEU A 65 2.58 7.93 12.90
C LEU A 65 3.10 7.71 14.32
N GLU A 66 2.50 8.38 15.31
CA GLU A 66 2.83 8.21 16.72
C GLU A 66 2.65 6.75 17.16
N GLY A 67 1.50 6.15 16.81
CA GLY A 67 1.24 4.73 17.12
C GLY A 67 2.32 3.80 16.55
N GLN A 68 2.73 4.01 15.30
CA GLN A 68 3.79 3.20 14.66
C GLN A 68 5.16 3.40 15.33
N VAL A 69 5.48 4.63 15.75
CA VAL A 69 6.74 4.93 16.44
C VAL A 69 6.77 4.28 17.83
N LEU A 70 5.67 4.33 18.57
CA LEU A 70 5.55 3.70 19.88
C LEU A 70 5.66 2.18 19.78
N GLU A 71 5.00 1.57 18.79
CA GLU A 71 5.12 0.13 18.53
C GLU A 71 6.56 -0.25 18.20
N LEU A 72 7.23 0.50 17.32
CA LEU A 72 8.63 0.25 16.98
C LEU A 72 9.54 0.42 18.19
N ALA A 73 9.34 1.46 19.00
CA ALA A 73 10.10 1.68 20.22
C ALA A 73 9.91 0.53 21.22
N HIS A 74 8.69 0.02 21.35
CA HIS A 74 8.40 -1.15 22.17
C HIS A 74 9.15 -2.40 21.68
N LEU A 75 9.11 -2.68 20.36
CA LEU A 75 9.83 -3.80 19.76
C LEU A 75 11.35 -3.65 19.95
N MET A 76 11.90 -2.46 19.79
CA MET A 76 13.31 -2.17 20.04
C MET A 76 13.68 -2.35 21.51
N ALA A 77 12.81 -1.93 22.44
CA ALA A 77 13.04 -2.13 23.87
C ALA A 77 13.07 -3.64 24.21
N LEU A 78 12.14 -4.42 23.65
CA LEU A 78 12.15 -5.87 23.81
C LEU A 78 13.42 -6.51 23.24
N ASP A 79 13.84 -6.09 22.04
CA ASP A 79 15.07 -6.57 21.42
C ASP A 79 16.30 -6.24 22.28
N LEU A 80 16.42 -5.01 22.79
CA LEU A 80 17.49 -4.61 23.70
C LEU A 80 17.52 -5.49 24.96
N LEU A 81 16.37 -5.69 25.59
CA LEU A 81 16.26 -6.53 26.80
C LEU A 81 16.65 -7.98 26.54
N ASN A 82 16.23 -8.54 25.40
CA ASN A 82 16.57 -9.88 24.95
C ASN A 82 18.08 -10.03 24.67
N ASN A 83 18.72 -8.97 24.17
CA ASN A 83 20.16 -8.90 23.95
C ASN A 83 20.96 -8.53 25.22
N GLY A 84 20.33 -8.58 26.39
CA GLY A 84 21.01 -8.40 27.68
C GLY A 84 21.24 -6.94 28.08
N TRP A 85 20.71 -5.97 27.34
CA TRP A 85 20.72 -4.57 27.77
C TRP A 85 19.95 -4.42 29.08
N ARG A 86 20.47 -3.61 29.99
CA ARG A 86 19.83 -3.24 31.25
C ARG A 86 19.92 -1.71 31.38
N PRO A 87 18.82 -1.02 31.70
CA PRO A 87 18.88 0.41 31.94
C PRO A 87 19.73 0.69 33.18
N GLU A 88 20.72 1.56 33.06
CA GLU A 88 21.53 2.00 34.19
C GLU A 88 20.63 2.74 35.20
N PRO A 89 20.60 2.32 36.47
CA PRO A 89 19.80 2.98 37.48
C PRO A 89 20.39 4.37 37.77
N GLY A 90 19.72 5.44 37.31
CA GLY A 90 19.92 6.78 37.87
C GLY A 90 20.22 7.93 36.92
N ARG A 91 20.02 7.83 35.60
CA ARG A 91 20.23 8.97 34.70
C ARG A 91 19.01 9.87 34.47
N ASP A 92 17.80 9.38 34.73
CA ASP A 92 16.54 10.11 34.46
C ASP A 92 15.84 10.62 35.74
N ALA A 93 16.50 10.55 36.90
CA ALA A 93 15.96 10.99 38.19
C ALA A 93 16.57 12.31 38.71
N ALA A 94 17.15 13.13 37.82
CA ALA A 94 17.76 14.42 38.14
C ALA A 94 17.13 15.56 37.32
#